data_AF-A0A699RA60-F1
#
_entry.id   AF-A0A699RA60-F1
#
_cell.length_a   1.000
_cell.length_b   1.000
_cell.length_c   1.000
_cell.angle_alpha   90.00
_cell.angle_beta   90.00
_cell.angle_gamma   90.00
#
_symmetry.space_group_name_H-M   'P 1'
#
loop_
_entity.id
_entity.type
_entity.pdbx_description
1 polymer ?
#
loop_
_entity_poly.entity_id
_entity_poly.type
_entity_poly.pdbx_seq_one_letter_code
_entity_poly.pdbx_strand_id
1 'polypeptide(L)'
;SNNNINILHQLPLFNDLKTGRAPEIPFVANGVTYPWGYYLVDGIYLELVTLVKTIPEPSDDDHKQIRYMQIQELARKDVERAFGVLKKKWAILANPARPLKKERIMNMMYTCIILHNMIRIDRGKVISPNWYPEKAHQPDDLERSDEQVRAVMRHIRSAQAHQNLRADLVEHLSPNA
;
A
#
# COMPACT_ATOMS: atom_id res chain seq x y z
N SER A 1 -13.47 10.94 19.28
CA SER A 1 -12.21 10.22 18.93
C SER A 1 -12.45 9.42 17.65
N ASN A 2 -12.26 10.03 16.46
CA ASN A 2 -12.56 9.44 15.14
C ASN A 2 -11.54 9.85 14.05
N ASN A 3 -10.28 10.15 14.44
CA ASN A 3 -9.33 10.76 13.50
C ASN A 3 -8.81 9.78 12.44
N ASN A 4 -8.56 8.50 12.76
CA ASN A 4 -7.94 7.58 11.79
C ASN A 4 -8.88 7.19 10.64
N ILE A 5 -10.18 7.00 10.92
CA ILE A 5 -11.20 6.70 9.91
C ILE A 5 -11.45 7.93 9.01
N ASN A 6 -11.48 9.15 9.57
CA ASN A 6 -11.61 10.37 8.79
C ASN A 6 -10.40 10.62 7.88
N ILE A 7 -9.18 10.30 8.35
CA ILE A 7 -7.96 10.44 7.54
C ILE A 7 -8.01 9.51 6.32
N LEU A 8 -8.42 8.25 6.48
CA LEU A 8 -8.53 7.29 5.37
C LEU A 8 -9.50 7.74 4.27
N HIS A 9 -10.67 8.26 4.64
CA HIS A 9 -11.63 8.79 3.67
C HIS A 9 -11.14 10.05 2.95
N GLN A 10 -10.19 10.77 3.54
CA GLN A 10 -9.58 11.96 2.97
C GLN A 10 -8.25 11.67 2.25
N LEU A 11 -7.74 10.43 2.32
CA LEU A 11 -6.51 10.08 1.62
C LEU A 11 -6.76 10.13 0.11
N PRO A 12 -5.92 10.86 -0.65
CA PRO A 12 -6.02 10.94 -2.11
C PRO A 12 -6.03 9.56 -2.76
N LEU A 13 -5.33 8.59 -2.17
CA LEU A 13 -5.27 7.23 -2.66
C LEU A 13 -6.66 6.60 -2.88
N PHE A 14 -7.58 6.79 -1.93
CA PHE A 14 -8.95 6.29 -2.07
C PHE A 14 -9.79 7.14 -3.02
N ASN A 15 -9.49 8.44 -3.11
CA ASN A 15 -10.09 9.30 -4.12
C ASN A 15 -9.65 8.91 -5.53
N ASP A 16 -8.41 8.51 -5.72
CA ASP A 16 -7.89 8.13 -7.02
C ASP A 16 -8.43 6.75 -7.42
N LEU A 17 -8.56 5.81 -6.47
CA LEU A 17 -9.23 4.53 -6.70
C LEU A 17 -10.70 4.71 -7.10
N LYS A 18 -11.45 5.58 -6.43
CA LYS A 18 -12.88 5.80 -6.73
C LYS A 18 -13.09 6.55 -8.05
N THR A 19 -12.26 7.55 -8.36
CA THR A 19 -12.41 8.38 -9.58
C THR A 19 -11.67 7.82 -10.79
N GLY A 20 -10.95 6.71 -10.66
CA GLY A 20 -10.27 6.05 -11.79
C GLY A 20 -8.90 6.64 -12.11
N ARG A 21 -8.33 7.43 -11.20
CA ARG A 21 -6.99 8.02 -11.34
C ARG A 21 -5.90 7.15 -10.72
N ALA A 22 -6.26 6.13 -9.95
CA ALA A 22 -5.29 5.19 -9.42
C ALA A 22 -4.74 4.32 -10.56
N PRO A 23 -3.43 4.03 -10.58
CA PRO A 23 -2.86 3.12 -11.56
C PRO A 23 -3.58 1.77 -11.55
N GLU A 24 -4.02 1.30 -12.72
CA GLU A 24 -4.51 -0.06 -12.89
C GLU A 24 -3.30 -1.01 -12.92
N ILE A 25 -3.11 -1.72 -11.82
CA ILE A 25 -2.04 -2.70 -11.64
C ILE A 25 -2.71 -4.05 -11.45
N PRO A 26 -3.21 -4.67 -12.54
CA PRO A 26 -3.88 -5.95 -12.42
C PRO A 26 -2.88 -7.02 -11.99
N PHE A 27 -3.32 -7.92 -11.12
CA PHE A 27 -2.54 -9.08 -10.70
C PHE A 27 -3.43 -10.31 -10.60
N VAL A 28 -2.80 -11.48 -10.60
CA VAL A 28 -3.49 -12.77 -10.47
C VAL A 28 -3.11 -13.41 -9.15
N ALA A 29 -4.10 -13.77 -8.34
CA ALA A 29 -3.94 -14.56 -7.12
C ALA A 29 -4.91 -15.74 -7.17
N ASN A 30 -4.40 -16.95 -6.94
CA ASN A 30 -5.19 -18.19 -6.99
C ASN A 30 -6.04 -18.35 -8.29
N GLY A 31 -5.50 -17.93 -9.43
CA GLY A 31 -6.21 -17.95 -10.72
C GLY A 31 -7.27 -16.86 -10.90
N VAL A 32 -7.53 -16.03 -9.89
CA VAL A 32 -8.46 -14.90 -9.96
C VAL A 32 -7.69 -13.63 -10.32
N THR A 33 -8.21 -12.89 -11.30
CA THR A 33 -7.65 -11.59 -11.71
C THR A 33 -8.27 -10.47 -10.90
N TYR A 34 -7.42 -9.69 -10.23
CA TYR A 34 -7.79 -8.51 -9.47
C TYR A 34 -7.39 -7.26 -10.26
N PRO A 35 -8.31 -6.29 -10.48
CA PRO A 35 -8.05 -5.13 -11.34
C PRO A 35 -7.16 -4.06 -10.68
N TRP A 36 -7.08 -4.06 -9.35
CA TRP A 36 -6.30 -3.08 -8.58
C TRP A 36 -5.31 -3.79 -7.70
N GLY A 37 -4.10 -3.23 -7.58
CA GLY A 37 -3.14 -3.69 -6.58
C GLY A 37 -3.66 -3.55 -5.15
N TYR A 38 -3.00 -4.24 -4.23
CA TYR A 38 -3.31 -4.19 -2.81
C TYR A 38 -2.16 -3.56 -1.99
N TYR A 39 -2.51 -3.03 -0.83
CA TYR A 39 -1.62 -2.40 0.13
C TYR A 39 -1.61 -3.21 1.41
N LEU A 40 -0.42 -3.45 1.95
CA LEU A 40 -0.27 -4.05 3.28
C LEU A 40 -0.54 -3.01 4.34
N VAL A 41 -1.42 -3.35 5.27
CA VAL A 41 -1.81 -2.47 6.37
C VAL A 41 -1.80 -3.18 7.70
N ASP A 42 -1.65 -2.38 8.75
CA ASP A 42 -1.77 -2.84 10.13
C ASP A 42 -3.23 -3.13 10.51
N GLY A 43 -3.44 -3.87 11.60
CA GLY A 43 -4.75 -4.31 12.09
C GLY A 43 -5.73 -3.16 12.37
N ILE A 44 -5.22 -1.95 12.62
CA ILE A 44 -6.01 -0.74 12.94
C ILE A 44 -6.76 -0.13 11.74
N TYR A 45 -6.46 -0.56 10.52
CA TYR A 45 -7.09 -0.04 9.30
C TYR A 45 -8.44 -0.73 9.04
N LEU A 46 -9.31 -0.10 8.24
CA LEU A 46 -10.58 -0.72 7.83
C LEU A 46 -10.34 -1.90 6.86
N GLU A 47 -11.29 -2.83 6.83
CA GLU A 47 -11.32 -3.93 5.87
C GLU A 47 -11.85 -3.41 4.53
N LEU A 48 -10.93 -3.08 3.63
CA LEU A 48 -11.23 -2.69 2.25
C LEU A 48 -10.55 -3.69 1.32
N VAL A 49 -11.13 -3.89 0.13
CA VAL A 49 -10.57 -4.86 -0.84
C VAL A 49 -9.09 -4.56 -1.13
N THR A 50 -8.70 -3.30 -1.25
CA THR A 50 -7.30 -2.92 -1.54
C THR A 50 -6.41 -2.87 -0.31
N LEU A 51 -6.93 -3.05 0.91
CA LEU A 51 -6.15 -3.01 2.15
C LEU A 51 -6.11 -4.40 2.77
N VAL A 52 -4.96 -5.05 2.69
CA VAL A 52 -4.77 -6.43 3.12
C VAL A 52 -4.01 -6.44 4.45
N LYS A 53 -4.56 -7.16 5.43
CA LYS A 53 -4.00 -7.32 6.77
C LYS A 53 -3.28 -8.66 6.92
N THR A 54 -2.31 -8.71 7.83
CA THR A 54 -1.79 -9.95 8.38
C THR A 54 -2.90 -10.70 9.14
N ILE A 55 -2.82 -12.04 9.17
CA ILE A 55 -3.66 -12.86 10.04
C ILE A 55 -3.00 -12.94 11.42
N PRO A 56 -3.62 -12.40 12.49
CA PRO A 56 -3.09 -12.56 13.83
C PRO A 56 -3.30 -14.01 14.27
N GLU A 57 -2.25 -14.62 14.84
CA GLU A 57 -2.32 -15.93 15.51
C GLU A 57 -3.05 -17.01 14.68
N PRO A 58 -2.53 -17.36 13.48
CA PRO A 58 -3.07 -18.49 12.73
C PRO A 58 -2.93 -19.78 13.53
N SER A 59 -3.87 -20.71 13.36
CA SER A 59 -3.83 -22.01 14.00
C SER A 59 -2.55 -22.76 13.65
N ASP A 60 -1.96 -23.46 14.63
CA ASP A 60 -0.66 -24.15 14.47
C ASP A 60 -0.67 -25.22 13.36
N ASP A 61 -1.85 -25.76 13.04
CA ASP A 61 -2.10 -26.74 11.98
C ASP A 61 -2.37 -26.11 10.61
N ASP A 62 -2.63 -24.80 10.53
CA ASP A 62 -2.84 -24.08 9.27
C ASP A 62 -1.53 -23.50 8.71
N HIS A 63 -0.72 -24.38 8.11
CA HIS A 63 0.56 -24.02 7.51
C HIS A 63 0.45 -22.92 6.44
N LYS A 64 -0.69 -22.83 5.73
CA LYS A 64 -0.90 -21.81 4.69
C LYS A 64 -1.05 -20.44 5.32
N GLN A 65 -1.88 -20.32 6.35
CA GLN A 65 -2.05 -19.06 7.07
C GLN A 65 -0.79 -18.64 7.83
N ILE A 66 -0.06 -19.59 8.44
CA ILE A 66 1.24 -19.32 9.07
C ILE A 66 2.21 -18.70 8.05
N ARG A 67 2.33 -19.31 6.86
CA ARG A 67 3.22 -18.79 5.82
C ARG A 67 2.78 -17.43 5.30
N TYR A 68 1.48 -17.25 5.03
CA TYR A 68 0.93 -15.96 4.65
C TYR A 68 1.32 -14.90 5.68
N MET A 69 1.09 -15.17 6.97
CA MET A 69 1.44 -14.25 8.06
C MET A 69 2.94 -13.93 8.08
N GLN A 70 3.81 -14.93 7.94
CA GLN A 70 5.26 -14.72 7.88
C GLN A 70 5.69 -13.82 6.72
N ILE A 71 5.16 -14.05 5.51
CA ILE A 71 5.49 -13.26 4.33
C ILE A 71 5.04 -11.81 4.52
N GLN A 72 3.83 -11.60 5.04
CA GLN A 72 3.32 -10.25 5.31
C GLN A 72 4.16 -9.52 6.35
N GLU A 73 4.51 -10.19 7.44
CA GLU A 73 5.32 -9.60 8.51
C GLU A 73 6.76 -9.34 8.10
N LEU A 74 7.35 -10.17 7.23
CA LEU A 74 8.66 -9.91 6.65
C LEU A 74 8.66 -8.65 5.79
N ALA A 75 7.70 -8.52 4.87
CA ALA A 75 7.54 -7.33 4.04
C ALA A 75 7.33 -6.06 4.89
N ARG A 76 6.49 -6.15 5.94
CA ARG A 76 6.27 -5.05 6.88
C ARG A 76 7.56 -4.65 7.59
N LYS A 77 8.33 -5.62 8.11
CA LYS A 77 9.61 -5.37 8.80
C LYS A 77 10.64 -4.71 7.89
N ASP A 78 10.69 -5.08 6.61
CA ASP A 78 11.59 -4.46 5.65
C ASP A 78 11.24 -2.99 5.40
N VAL A 79 9.95 -2.68 5.24
CA VAL A 79 9.46 -1.30 5.13
C VAL A 79 9.80 -0.51 6.40
N GLU A 80 9.47 -1.04 7.58
CA GLU A 80 9.77 -0.37 8.86
C GLU A 80 11.26 -0.13 9.06
N ARG A 81 12.10 -1.10 8.72
CA ARG A 81 13.55 -0.98 8.78
C ARG A 81 14.04 0.11 7.82
N ALA A 82 13.54 0.16 6.59
CA ALA A 82 13.90 1.19 5.63
C ALA A 82 13.52 2.60 6.13
N PHE A 83 12.30 2.77 6.66
CA PHE A 83 11.87 4.02 7.27
C PHE A 83 12.66 4.37 8.53
N GLY A 84 13.01 3.39 9.35
CA GLY A 84 13.86 3.58 10.53
C GLY A 84 15.25 4.10 10.16
N VAL A 85 15.86 3.55 9.11
CA VAL A 85 17.13 4.05 8.55
C VAL A 85 16.98 5.49 8.05
N LEU A 86 15.90 5.80 7.33
CA LEU A 86 15.64 7.16 6.85
C LEU A 86 15.44 8.15 8.01
N LYS A 87 14.66 7.80 9.03
CA LYS A 87 14.43 8.65 10.22
C LYS A 87 15.73 8.88 11.01
N LYS A 88 16.56 7.84 11.17
CA LYS A 88 17.85 7.96 11.87
C LYS A 88 18.85 8.81 11.10
N LYS A 89 18.86 8.70 9.76
CA LYS A 89 19.75 9.48 8.88
C LYS A 89 19.30 10.93 8.75
N TRP A 90 17.99 11.16 8.70
CA TRP A 90 17.39 12.46 8.48
C TRP A 90 16.50 12.83 9.66
N ALA A 91 17.06 13.51 10.66
CA ALA A 91 16.36 13.92 11.89
C ALA A 91 15.05 14.69 11.63
N ILE A 92 14.95 15.34 10.47
CA ILE A 92 13.77 16.06 10.03
C ILE A 92 12.53 15.15 9.85
N LEU A 93 12.73 13.85 9.59
CA LEU A 93 11.67 12.84 9.50
C LEU A 93 11.27 12.26 10.87
N ALA A 94 12.07 12.47 11.91
CA ALA A 94 11.78 11.97 13.26
C ALA A 94 10.75 12.85 13.98
N ASN A 95 10.65 14.15 13.61
CA ASN A 95 9.69 15.10 14.18
C ASN A 95 8.90 15.84 13.08
N PRO A 96 7.95 15.16 12.40
CA PRO A 96 7.00 15.84 11.52
C PRO A 96 5.98 16.71 12.29
N ALA A 97 6.08 16.80 13.63
CA ALA A 97 5.13 17.43 14.55
C ALA A 97 4.98 18.96 14.45
N ARG A 98 5.70 19.64 13.54
CA ARG A 98 5.36 21.04 13.19
C ARG A 98 4.14 21.01 12.26
N PRO A 99 3.23 22.00 12.30
CA PRO A 99 2.04 22.02 11.42
C PRO A 99 2.46 22.31 9.97
N LEU A 100 3.11 21.33 9.36
CA LEU A 100 3.51 21.34 7.97
C LEU A 100 2.31 20.85 7.16
N LYS A 101 1.90 21.63 6.17
CA LYS A 101 0.91 21.20 5.18
C LYS A 101 1.36 19.87 4.57
N LYS A 102 0.41 18.99 4.21
CA LYS A 102 0.65 17.69 3.56
C LYS A 102 1.74 17.74 2.48
N GLU A 103 1.66 18.73 1.60
CA GLU A 103 2.63 18.96 0.52
C GLU A 103 4.07 19.12 1.04
N ARG A 104 4.27 19.85 2.14
CA ARG A 104 5.60 20.02 2.74
C ARG A 104 6.14 18.72 3.33
N ILE A 105 5.27 17.89 3.91
CA ILE A 105 5.65 16.56 4.42
C ILE A 105 6.04 15.66 3.24
N MET A 106 5.26 15.67 2.15
CA MET A 106 5.56 14.91 0.93
C MET A 106 6.88 15.35 0.32
N ASN A 107 7.10 16.66 0.14
CA ASN A 107 8.34 17.19 -0.41
C ASN A 107 9.56 16.83 0.44
N MET A 108 9.41 16.85 1.78
CA MET A 108 10.46 16.43 2.69
C MET A 108 10.78 14.93 2.53
N MET A 109 9.76 14.08 2.47
CA MET A 109 9.92 12.64 2.23
C MET A 109 10.63 12.37 0.89
N TYR A 110 10.17 12.99 -0.20
CA TYR A 110 10.80 12.85 -1.52
C TYR A 110 12.24 13.34 -1.51
N THR A 111 12.51 14.50 -0.89
CA THR A 111 13.88 15.01 -0.75
C THR A 111 14.78 14.01 -0.02
N CYS A 112 14.31 13.44 1.10
CA CYS A 112 15.08 12.44 1.85
C CYS A 112 15.32 11.15 1.07
N ILE A 113 14.37 10.71 0.23
CA ILE A 113 14.50 9.54 -0.64
C ILE A 113 15.52 9.82 -1.76
N ILE A 114 15.40 10.96 -2.44
CA ILE A 114 16.32 11.37 -3.52
C ILE A 114 17.74 11.48 -2.97
N LEU A 115 17.93 12.19 -1.85
CA LEU A 115 19.25 12.31 -1.22
C LEU A 115 19.80 10.96 -0.77
N HIS A 116 18.95 10.06 -0.26
CA HIS A 116 19.38 8.71 0.10
C HIS A 116 19.87 7.94 -1.14
N ASN A 117 19.12 8.01 -2.24
CA ASN A 117 19.46 7.36 -3.50
C ASN A 117 20.73 7.96 -4.12
N MET A 118 20.88 9.28 -4.14
CA MET A 118 22.10 9.95 -4.62
C MET A 118 23.34 9.51 -3.84
N ILE A 119 23.29 9.47 -2.50
CA ILE A 119 24.40 9.00 -1.67
C ILE A 119 24.71 7.51 -1.92
N ARG A 120 23.71 6.71 -2.28
CA ARG A 120 23.91 5.29 -2.59
C ARG A 120 24.52 5.08 -3.98
N ILE A 121 24.09 5.85 -4.97
CA ILE A 121 24.65 5.87 -6.33
C ILE A 121 26.12 6.31 -6.28
N ASP A 122 26.42 7.40 -5.57
CA ASP A 122 27.79 7.91 -5.35
C ASP A 122 28.73 6.85 -4.75
N ARG A 123 28.20 5.99 -3.86
CA ARG A 123 28.94 4.88 -3.23
C ARG A 123 28.96 3.58 -4.05
N GLY A 124 28.58 3.63 -5.33
CA GLY A 124 28.55 2.47 -6.23
C GLY A 124 27.48 1.41 -5.89
N LYS A 125 26.50 1.73 -5.03
CA LYS A 125 25.41 0.83 -4.62
C LYS A 125 24.09 1.26 -5.26
N VAL A 126 23.85 0.85 -6.50
CA VAL A 126 22.59 1.14 -7.22
C VAL A 126 21.41 0.49 -6.49
N ILE A 127 20.38 1.28 -6.15
CA ILE A 127 19.02 0.76 -6.04
C ILE A 127 18.36 1.14 -7.36
N SER A 128 17.80 0.15 -8.05
CA SER A 128 17.07 0.25 -9.32
C SER A 128 16.73 1.69 -9.76
N PRO A 129 17.25 2.17 -10.91
CA PRO A 129 16.88 3.47 -11.49
C PRO A 129 15.43 3.51 -11.99
N ASN A 130 14.78 2.34 -12.08
CA ASN A 130 13.46 2.21 -12.66
C ASN A 130 12.42 2.29 -11.54
N TRP A 131 12.07 3.48 -11.06
CA TRP A 131 10.83 3.62 -10.31
C TRP A 131 10.14 4.97 -10.52
N TYR A 132 8.86 4.84 -10.90
CA TYR A 132 7.89 5.81 -11.40
C TYR A 132 8.20 6.45 -12.76
N PRO A 133 7.59 5.96 -13.87
CA PRO A 133 7.43 6.82 -15.03
C PRO A 133 6.60 8.03 -14.59
N GLU A 134 7.11 9.24 -14.82
CA GLU A 134 6.38 10.52 -14.70
C GLU A 134 5.00 10.46 -15.40
N LYS A 135 4.88 9.56 -16.40
CA LYS A 135 3.67 9.27 -17.15
C LYS A 135 2.61 8.43 -16.44
N ALA A 136 2.89 7.81 -15.28
CA ALA A 136 1.85 7.12 -14.49
C ALA A 136 0.85 8.10 -13.83
N HIS A 137 1.13 9.41 -13.89
CA HIS A 137 0.21 10.49 -13.55
C HIS A 137 -0.19 11.29 -14.79
N GLN A 138 -0.29 10.65 -15.96
CA GLN A 138 -1.23 11.14 -16.96
C GLN A 138 -2.58 10.54 -16.59
N PRO A 139 -3.48 11.30 -15.94
CA PRO A 139 -4.86 10.86 -15.90
C PRO A 139 -5.31 10.77 -17.36
N ASP A 140 -5.58 9.57 -17.84
CA ASP A 140 -6.67 9.50 -18.80
C ASP A 140 -7.88 9.98 -18.00
N ASP A 141 -8.34 11.19 -18.28
CA ASP A 141 -9.49 11.83 -17.66
C ASP A 141 -10.77 11.10 -18.10
N LEU A 142 -10.87 9.80 -17.79
CA LEU A 142 -12.13 9.08 -17.81
C LEU A 142 -12.86 9.44 -16.52
N GLU A 143 -13.55 10.58 -16.54
CA GLU A 143 -14.47 10.96 -15.48
C GLU A 143 -15.52 9.85 -15.31
N ARG A 144 -15.35 9.02 -14.28
CA ARG A 144 -16.39 8.05 -13.89
C ARG A 144 -17.65 8.82 -13.51
N SER A 145 -18.78 8.37 -14.03
CA SER A 145 -20.07 8.90 -13.59
C SER A 145 -20.27 8.65 -12.09
N ASP A 146 -21.12 9.44 -11.45
CA ASP A 146 -21.47 9.26 -10.03
C ASP A 146 -21.94 7.83 -9.72
N GLU A 147 -22.61 7.19 -10.68
CA GLU A 147 -23.05 5.80 -10.54
C GLU A 147 -21.89 4.82 -10.56
N GLN A 148 -20.92 5.01 -11.46
CA GLN A 148 -19.70 4.20 -11.52
C GLN A 148 -18.85 4.38 -10.25
N VAL A 149 -18.69 5.62 -9.77
CA VAL A 149 -17.99 5.91 -8.51
C VAL A 149 -18.68 5.20 -7.34
N ARG A 150 -20.01 5.24 -7.26
CA ARG A 150 -20.77 4.52 -6.22
C ARG A 150 -20.62 3.00 -6.34
N ALA A 151 -20.62 2.46 -7.55
CA ALA A 151 -20.42 1.02 -7.76
C ALA A 151 -19.02 0.56 -7.31
N VAL A 152 -17.98 1.29 -7.70
CA VAL A 152 -16.59 1.03 -7.27
C VAL A 152 -16.48 1.11 -5.74
N MET A 153 -17.06 2.13 -5.12
CA MET A 153 -17.04 2.28 -3.66
C MET A 153 -17.79 1.16 -2.94
N ARG A 154 -18.90 0.66 -3.49
CA ARG A 154 -19.60 -0.52 -2.94
C ARG A 154 -18.72 -1.76 -3.00
N HIS A 155 -18.02 -1.97 -4.11
CA HIS A 155 -17.11 -3.10 -4.26
C HIS A 155 -15.92 -3.00 -3.30
N ILE A 156 -15.23 -1.85 -3.23
CA ILE A 156 -14.06 -1.65 -2.35
C ILE A 156 -14.41 -1.87 -0.87
N ARG A 157 -15.64 -1.53 -0.45
CA ARG A 157 -16.14 -1.72 0.92
C ARG A 157 -16.79 -3.09 1.16
N SER A 158 -16.83 -3.97 0.16
CA SER A 158 -17.43 -5.28 0.30
C SER A 158 -16.55 -6.17 1.17
N ALA A 159 -17.06 -6.53 2.35
CA ALA A 159 -16.40 -7.49 3.23
C ALA A 159 -16.16 -8.84 2.52
N GLN A 160 -17.11 -9.28 1.70
CA GLN A 160 -16.97 -10.51 0.91
C GLN A 160 -15.80 -10.42 -0.08
N ALA A 161 -15.69 -9.32 -0.82
CA ALA A 161 -14.61 -9.15 -1.79
C ALA A 161 -13.24 -9.05 -1.10
N HIS A 162 -13.19 -8.40 0.07
CA HIS A 162 -11.98 -8.35 0.90
C HIS A 162 -11.57 -9.76 1.40
N GLN A 163 -12.53 -10.55 1.88
CA GLN A 163 -12.29 -11.92 2.33
C GLN A 163 -11.84 -12.82 1.18
N ASN A 164 -12.47 -12.72 0.01
CA ASN A 164 -12.09 -13.48 -1.18
C ASN A 164 -10.64 -13.19 -1.59
N LEU A 165 -10.27 -11.90 -1.68
CA LEU A 165 -8.89 -11.53 -2.00
C LEU A 165 -7.91 -12.10 -0.97
N ARG A 166 -8.22 -11.98 0.31
CA ARG A 166 -7.34 -12.51 1.36
C ARG A 166 -7.18 -14.03 1.26
N ALA A 167 -8.26 -14.76 1.03
CA ALA A 167 -8.22 -16.22 0.84
C ALA A 167 -7.36 -16.60 -0.39
N ASP A 168 -7.56 -15.91 -1.51
CA ASP A 168 -6.78 -16.14 -2.73
C ASP A 168 -5.30 -15.79 -2.54
N LEU A 169 -4.98 -14.77 -1.74
CA LEU A 169 -3.60 -14.46 -1.40
C LEU A 169 -2.98 -15.52 -0.47
N VAL A 170 -3.73 -16.08 0.48
CA VAL A 170 -3.26 -17.20 1.32
C VAL A 170 -2.93 -18.41 0.46
N GLU A 171 -3.79 -18.75 -0.49
CA GLU A 171 -3.54 -19.84 -1.45
C GLU A 171 -2.36 -19.53 -2.39
N HIS A 172 -2.32 -18.34 -2.97
CA HIS A 172 -1.26 -17.93 -3.90
C HIS A 172 0.14 -17.92 -3.26
N LEU A 173 0.22 -17.54 -1.99
CA LEU A 173 1.49 -17.47 -1.25
C LEU A 173 1.89 -18.82 -0.64
N SER A 174 1.02 -19.81 -0.70
CA SER A 174 1.32 -21.19 -0.34
C SER A 174 2.10 -21.87 -1.47
N PRO A 175 3.07 -22.76 -1.17
CA PRO A 175 3.68 -23.56 -2.22
C PRO A 175 2.61 -24.51 -2.75
N ASN A 176 2.50 -24.64 -4.08
CA ASN A 176 1.82 -25.78 -4.67
C ASN A 176 2.45 -27.04 -4.04
N ALA A 177 1.65 -27.89 -3.42
CA ALA A 177 2.07 -29.20 -2.96
C ALA A 177 2.63 -30.04 -4.12
#